data_AF-A0A7W1FYA1-F1
#
_entry.id   AF-A0A7W1FYA1-F1
#
_cell.length_a   1.000
_cell.length_b   1.000
_cell.length_c   1.000
_cell.angle_alpha   90.00
_cell.angle_beta   90.00
_cell.angle_gamma   90.00
#
_symmetry.space_group_name_H-M   'P 1'
#
loop_
_entity.id
_entity.type
_entity.pdbx_description
1 polymer ?
#
loop_
_entity_poly.entity_id
_entity_poly.type
_entity_poly.pdbx_seq_one_letter_code
_entity_poly.pdbx_strand_id
1 'polypeptide(L)' 'MQKTDYFISSHGANMTNLIFLPAHAKVLELINARKPDFCFWSLASYLDLNYNYQFCKIAKSDHIIVDIKELEKNIISQKS' A
#
# COMPACT_ATOMS: atom_id res chain seq x y z
N MET A 1 -10.29 -6.74 10.72
CA MET A 1 -9.41 -5.59 10.39
C MET A 1 -9.19 -4.62 11.55
N GLN A 2 -9.96 -4.67 12.65
CA GLN A 2 -9.81 -3.72 13.78
C GLN A 2 -8.48 -3.80 14.57
N LYS A 3 -7.61 -4.78 14.29
CA LYS A 3 -6.27 -4.94 14.90
C LYS A 3 -5.14 -4.96 13.86
N THR A 4 -5.36 -4.33 12.71
CA THR A 4 -4.41 -4.34 11.60
C THR A 4 -3.46 -3.16 11.73
N ASP A 5 -2.18 -3.44 11.98
CA ASP A 5 -1.14 -2.40 12.02
C ASP A 5 -0.63 -2.02 10.62
N TYR A 6 -0.57 -3.00 9.72
CA TYR A 6 -0.05 -2.84 8.36
C TYR A 6 -0.98 -3.47 7.34
N PHE A 7 -1.31 -2.71 6.31
CA PHE A 7 -2.09 -3.14 5.17
C PHE A 7 -1.27 -2.92 3.89
N ILE A 8 -0.85 -4.03 3.29
CA ILE A 8 0.02 -4.03 2.11
C ILE A 8 -0.75 -4.71 0.98
N SER A 9 -0.91 -4.05 -0.16
CA SER A 9 -1.59 -4.65 -1.31
C SER A 9 -1.09 -4.05 -2.61
N SER A 10 -1.11 -4.86 -3.67
CA SER A 10 -1.09 -4.36 -5.03
C SER A 10 -2.46 -3.79 -5.42
N HIS A 11 -2.46 -2.93 -6.42
CA HIS A 11 -3.63 -2.30 -7.03
C HIS A 11 -4.82 -3.26 -7.29
N GLY A 12 -6.05 -2.74 -7.17
CA GLY A 12 -7.21 -3.24 -7.93
C GLY A 12 -8.31 -4.02 -7.19
N ALA A 13 -8.06 -4.70 -6.07
CA ALA A 13 -9.09 -5.57 -5.46
C ALA A 13 -9.44 -5.26 -3.99
N ASN A 14 -8.57 -4.55 -3.27
CA ASN A 14 -8.70 -4.40 -1.82
C ASN A 14 -8.98 -2.96 -1.35
N MET A 15 -9.44 -2.08 -2.25
CA MET A 15 -9.67 -0.67 -1.92
C MET A 15 -10.73 -0.49 -0.82
N THR A 16 -11.79 -1.31 -0.83
CA THR A 16 -12.84 -1.29 0.20
C THR A 16 -12.30 -1.63 1.59
N ASN A 17 -11.19 -2.37 1.69
CA ASN A 17 -10.62 -2.76 2.98
C ASN A 17 -10.08 -1.54 3.75
N LEU A 18 -9.67 -0.46 3.05
CA LEU A 18 -9.20 0.77 3.69
C LEU A 18 -10.28 1.38 4.60
N ILE A 19 -11.56 1.23 4.27
CA ILE A 19 -12.70 1.77 5.03
C ILE A 19 -12.80 1.12 6.43
N PHE A 20 -12.31 -0.11 6.57
CA PHE A 20 -12.38 -0.88 7.82
C PHE A 20 -11.05 -0.87 8.60
N LEU A 21 -10.05 -0.14 8.12
CA LEU A 21 -8.77 -0.01 8.82
C LEU A 21 -8.92 0.96 9.99
N PRO A 22 -8.30 0.66 11.13
CA PRO A 22 -8.21 1.64 12.21
C PRO A 22 -7.29 2.80 11.79
N ALA A 23 -7.48 3.98 12.36
CA ALA A 23 -6.71 5.18 12.02
C ALA A 23 -5.18 5.03 12.22
N HIS A 24 -4.75 4.13 13.10
CA HIS A 24 -3.32 3.83 13.32
C HIS A 24 -2.72 2.90 12.26
N ALA A 25 -3.54 2.31 11.39
CA ALA A 25 -3.06 1.39 10.38
C ALA A 25 -2.25 2.11 9.32
N LYS A 26 -1.20 1.43 8.88
CA LYS A 26 -0.28 1.89 7.86
C LYS A 26 -0.61 1.20 6.55
N VAL A 27 -0.88 1.99 5.51
CA VAL A 27 -1.18 1.52 4.17
C VAL A 27 0.08 1.61 3.32
N LEU A 28 0.45 0.50 2.68
CA LEU A 28 1.51 0.47 1.68
C LEU A 28 0.95 -0.08 0.36
N GLU A 29 0.87 0.79 -0.65
CA GLU A 29 0.45 0.39 -1.99
C GLU A 29 1.67 -0.03 -2.84
N LEU A 30 1.62 -1.24 -3.40
CA LEU A 30 2.63 -1.74 -4.32
C LEU A 30 2.24 -1.35 -5.74
N ILE A 31 2.93 -0.36 -6.31
CA ILE A 31 2.59 0.29 -7.57
C ILE A 31 3.40 -0.32 -8.71
N ASN A 32 2.71 -0.66 -9.79
CA ASN A 32 3.36 -1.07 -11.02
C ASN A 32 4.06 0.12 -11.68
N ALA A 33 5.40 0.08 -11.78
CA ALA A 33 6.18 1.17 -12.37
C ALA A 33 5.87 1.46 -13.86
N ARG A 34 5.33 0.50 -14.62
CA ARG A 34 4.97 0.73 -16.04
C ARG A 34 3.63 1.42 -16.23
N LYS A 35 2.70 1.22 -15.28
CA LYS A 35 1.37 1.83 -15.30
C LYS A 35 1.04 2.24 -13.87
N PRO A 36 1.61 3.37 -13.41
CA PRO A 36 1.40 3.83 -12.06
C PRO A 36 -0.06 4.25 -11.90
N ASP A 37 -0.71 3.66 -10.90
CA ASP A 37 -2.05 4.03 -10.48
C ASP A 37 -2.03 4.12 -8.95
N PHE A 38 -2.46 5.26 -8.43
CA PHE A 38 -2.45 5.60 -7.00
C PHE A 38 -3.86 5.50 -6.44
N CYS A 39 -4.55 4.41 -6.74
CA CYS A 39 -5.97 4.23 -6.41
C CYS A 39 -6.24 4.32 -4.91
N PHE A 40 -5.30 3.90 -4.06
CA PHE A 40 -5.51 3.97 -2.62
C PHE A 40 -5.24 5.36 -2.05
N TRP A 41 -4.48 6.20 -2.75
CA TRP A 41 -4.08 7.51 -2.24
C TRP A 41 -5.27 8.41 -1.93
N SER A 42 -6.25 8.52 -2.84
CA SER A 42 -7.41 9.41 -2.63
C SER A 42 -8.27 8.95 -1.45
N LEU A 43 -8.51 7.64 -1.32
CA LEU A 43 -9.32 7.09 -0.24
C LEU A 43 -8.58 7.12 1.10
N ALA A 44 -7.29 6.77 1.12
CA ALA A 44 -6.46 6.87 2.31
C ALA A 44 -6.34 8.32 2.81
N SER A 45 -6.22 9.29 1.89
CA SER A 45 -6.20 10.72 2.23
C SER A 45 -7.54 11.18 2.81
N TYR A 46 -8.67 10.68 2.28
CA TYR A 46 -9.99 11.00 2.81
C TYR A 46 -10.23 10.40 4.21
N LEU A 47 -9.66 9.22 4.48
CA LEU A 47 -9.78 8.50 5.74
C LEU A 47 -8.69 8.86 6.77
N ASP A 48 -7.80 9.80 6.43
CA ASP A 48 -6.64 10.21 7.25
C ASP A 48 -5.75 9.02 7.66
N LEU A 49 -5.53 8.08 6.73
CA LEU A 49 -4.69 6.90 6.93
C LEU A 49 -3.24 7.19 6.56
N ASN A 50 -2.31 6.53 7.26
CA ASN A 50 -0.87 6.66 6.97
C ASN A 50 -0.52 5.90 5.68
N TYR A 51 -0.56 6.61 4.55
CA TYR A 51 -0.35 6.06 3.23
C TYR A 51 1.09 6.21 2.75
N ASN A 52 1.65 5.12 2.24
CA ASN A 52 2.91 5.09 1.54
C ASN A 52 2.80 4.19 0.30
N TYR A 53 3.78 4.27 -0.60
CA TYR A 53 3.81 3.44 -1.80
C TYR A 53 5.23 2.98 -2.14
N GLN A 54 5.32 1.88 -2.88
CA GLN A 54 6.58 1.37 -3.42
C GLN A 54 6.41 1.04 -4.90
N PHE A 55 7.35 1.49 -5.74
CA PHE A 55 7.37 1.09 -7.14
C PHE A 55 7.93 -0.33 -7.28
N CYS A 56 7.18 -1.20 -7.94
CA CYS A 56 7.53 -2.59 -8.19
C CYS A 56 7.69 -2.84 -9.69
N LYS A 57 8.60 -3.77 -10.02
CA LYS A 57 8.78 -4.25 -11.40
C LYS A 57 7.70 -5.28 -11.72
N ILE A 58 7.36 -5.44 -12.99
CA ILE A 58 6.46 -6.53 -13.43
C ILE A 58 7.29 -7.77 -13.77
N ALA A 59 6.91 -8.93 -13.23
CA ALA A 59 7.44 -10.22 -13.65
C ALA A 59 6.75 -10.69 -14.95
N LYS A 60 5.42 -10.90 -14.90
CA LYS A 60 4.55 -11.29 -16.03
C LYS A 60 3.10 -10.91 -15.71
N SER A 61 2.37 -10.37 -16.70
CA SER A 61 0.98 -9.90 -16.54
C SER A 61 0.84 -8.97 -15.32
N ASP A 62 0.13 -9.41 -14.28
CA ASP A 62 -0.14 -8.66 -13.05
C ASP A 62 0.75 -9.06 -11.87
N HIS A 63 1.70 -9.98 -12.08
CA HIS A 63 2.68 -10.33 -11.04
C HIS A 63 3.72 -9.23 -10.89
N ILE A 64 3.84 -8.71 -9.68
CA ILE A 64 4.85 -7.72 -9.31
C ILE A 64 6.03 -8.37 -8.58
N ILE A 65 7.22 -7.83 -8.81
CA ILE A 65 8.45 -8.15 -8.09
C ILE A 65 8.69 -7.03 -7.10
N VAL A 66 8.69 -7.38 -5.82
CA VAL A 66 8.87 -6.47 -4.70
C VAL A 66 10.29 -6.62 -4.16
N ASP A 67 11.00 -5.52 -4.00
CA ASP A 67 12.27 -5.53 -3.27
C ASP A 67 11.96 -5.54 -1.77
N ILE A 68 12.35 -6.62 -1.08
CA ILE A 68 12.08 -6.81 0.36
C ILE A 68 12.80 -5.77 1.21
N LYS A 69 14.01 -5.35 0.85
CA LYS A 69 14.75 -4.36 1.65
C LYS A 69 14.09 -3.00 1.60
N GLU A 70 13.59 -2.64 0.41
CA GLU A 70 12.83 -1.41 0.23
C GLU A 70 11.45 -1.50 0.91
N LEU A 71 10.80 -2.66 0.84
CA LEU A 71 9.54 -2.94 1.52
C LEU A 71 9.67 -2.74 3.03
N GLU A 72 10.65 -3.39 3.67
CA GLU A 72 10.93 -3.24 5.10
C GLU A 72 11.22 -1.79 5.46
N LYS A 73 12.03 -1.10 4.67
CA LYS A 73 12.31 0.32 4.87
C LYS A 73 11.03 1.15 4.82
N ASN A 74 10.15 0.93 3.86
CA ASN A 74 8.93 1.72 3.67
C ASN A 74 7.85 1.44 4.72
N ILE A 75 7.85 0.23 5.30
CA ILE A 75 7.01 -0.17 6.43
C ILE A 75 7.52 0.47 7.74
N ILE A 76 8.84 0.39 7.98
CA ILE A 76 9.49 0.84 9.22
C ILE A 76 9.66 2.37 9.26
N SER A 77 9.93 3.01 8.12
CA SER A 77 10.19 4.45 8.02
C SER A 77 8.96 5.33 8.21
N GLN A 78 7.76 4.74 8.31
CA GLN A 78 6.58 5.44 8.81
C GLN A 78 6.72 5.66 10.33
N LYS A 79 7.67 6.48 10.76
CA LYS A 79 7.77 6.92 12.16
C LYS A 79 6.62 7.89 12.46
N SER A 80 5.98 7.63 13.60
CA SER A 80 4.94 8.40 14.27
C SER A 80 5.25 9.88 14.42
#